data_AF-A0A3C1BXI6-F1
#
_entry.id   AF-A0A3C1BXI6-F1
#
_cell.length_a   1.000
_cell.length_b   1.000
_cell.length_c   1.000
_cell.angle_alpha   90.00
_cell.angle_beta   90.00
_cell.angle_gamma   90.00
#
_symmetry.space_group_name_H-M   'P 1'
#
loop_
_entity.id
_entity.type
_entity.pdbx_description
1 polymer ?
#
loop_
_entity_poly.entity_id
_entity_poly.type
_entity_poly.pdbx_seq_one_letter_code
_entity_poly.pdbx_strand_id
1 'polypeptide(L)'
;MKSLLRYLKGYEKQCVLGPVFKLLEATFELFVPLVVAKIVDQGIRNGDTGYVVKMCLVMVALGVIGLCMAVCAQYFSAVAAVGFSSRLRHVLMEHVLHLSYNQIDQLGTSTMVTRMTSDINQV
;
A
#
# COMPACT_ATOMS: atom_id res chain seq x y z
N MET A 1 15.09 -4.70 11.42
CA MET A 1 13.68 -4.30 11.22
C MET A 1 12.90 -4.10 12.52
N LYS A 2 12.94 -4.99 13.52
CA LYS A 2 12.15 -4.85 14.78
C LYS A 2 12.34 -3.50 15.50
N SER A 3 13.56 -2.94 15.50
CA SER A 3 13.84 -1.62 16.10
C SER A 3 13.18 -0.46 15.33
N LEU A 4 13.00 -0.59 14.01
CA LEU A 4 12.40 0.45 13.17
C LEU A 4 10.88 0.54 13.34
N LEU A 5 10.22 -0.57 13.70
CA LEU A 5 8.77 -0.60 13.95
C LEU A 5 8.33 0.42 15.02
N ARG A 6 9.23 0.82 15.92
CA ARG A 6 8.96 1.88 16.92
C ARG A 6 8.61 3.23 16.29
N TYR A 7 9.09 3.51 15.08
CA TYR A 7 8.85 4.78 14.39
C TYR A 7 7.49 4.81 13.67
N LEU A 8 6.84 3.65 13.50
CA LEU A 8 5.44 3.54 13.03
C LEU A 8 4.42 3.86 14.13
N LYS A 9 4.85 4.03 15.39
CA LYS A 9 3.98 4.31 16.55
C LYS A 9 3.18 5.60 16.32
N GLY A 10 1.85 5.51 16.28
CA GLY A 10 0.95 6.62 15.91
C GLY A 10 0.30 6.49 14.53
N TYR A 11 0.83 5.62 13.66
CA TYR A 11 0.21 5.23 12.38
C TYR A 11 -0.34 3.80 12.39
N GLU A 12 -0.48 3.21 13.58
CA GLU A 12 -0.87 1.80 13.77
C GLU A 12 -2.23 1.49 13.14
N LYS A 13 -3.16 2.45 13.16
CA LYS A 13 -4.47 2.29 12.52
C LYS A 13 -4.34 2.17 11.00
N GLN A 14 -3.51 3.01 10.37
CA GLN A 14 -3.28 2.99 8.92
C GLN A 14 -2.53 1.72 8.49
N CYS A 15 -1.60 1.23 9.31
CA CYS A 15 -0.88 -0.02 9.07
C CYS A 15 -1.77 -1.26 9.12
N VAL A 16 -2.88 -1.22 9.86
CA VAL A 16 -3.85 -2.32 9.90
C VAL A 16 -4.94 -2.13 8.84
N LEU A 17 -5.43 -0.90 8.66
CA LEU A 17 -6.48 -0.58 7.69
C LEU A 17 -6.03 -0.85 6.25
N GLY A 18 -4.80 -0.49 5.87
CA GLY A 18 -4.27 -0.71 4.52
C GLY A 18 -4.37 -2.17 4.07
N PRO A 19 -3.76 -3.13 4.81
CA PRO A 19 -3.89 -4.55 4.53
C PRO A 19 -5.32 -5.06 4.53
N VAL A 20 -6.17 -4.60 5.45
CA VAL A 20 -7.59 -5.00 5.49
C VAL A 20 -8.33 -4.59 4.22
N PHE A 21 -8.16 -3.35 3.76
CA PHE A 21 -8.74 -2.90 2.49
C PHE A 21 -8.19 -3.68 1.29
N LYS A 22 -6.90 -4.03 1.30
CA LYS A 22 -6.29 -4.82 0.23
C LYS A 22 -6.80 -6.25 0.18
N LEU A 23 -7.05 -6.87 1.34
CA LEU A 23 -7.68 -8.20 1.43
C LEU A 23 -9.12 -8.18 0.94
N LEU A 24 -9.85 -7.10 1.27
CA LEU A 24 -11.23 -6.90 0.83
C LEU A 24 -11.30 -6.71 -0.69
N GLU A 25 -10.39 -5.92 -1.27
CA GLU A 25 -10.19 -5.81 -2.72
C GLU A 25 -9.93 -7.17 -3.37
N ALA A 26 -8.97 -7.95 -2.85
CA ALA A 26 -8.64 -9.28 -3.38
C ALA A 26 -9.83 -10.25 -3.34
N THR A 27 -10.69 -10.13 -2.32
CA THR A 27 -11.92 -10.91 -2.23
C THR A 27 -12.88 -10.57 -3.37
N PHE A 28 -12.99 -9.30 -3.75
CA PHE A 28 -13.80 -8.88 -4.91
C PHE A 28 -13.21 -9.33 -6.24
N GLU A 29 -11.89 -9.30 -6.40
CA GLU A 29 -11.23 -9.86 -7.59
C GLU A 29 -11.52 -11.36 -7.74
N LEU A 30 -11.54 -12.11 -6.65
CA LEU A 30 -11.88 -13.54 -6.65
C LEU A 30 -13.35 -13.83 -7.00
N PHE A 31 -14.26 -12.86 -6.87
CA PHE A 31 -15.63 -13.02 -7.36
C PHE A 31 -15.74 -12.90 -8.89
N VAL A 32 -14.81 -12.21 -9.55
CA VAL A 32 -14.85 -12.01 -11.00
C VAL A 32 -14.87 -13.33 -11.78
N PRO A 33 -13.99 -14.33 -11.51
CA PRO A 33 -14.06 -15.65 -12.14
C PRO A 33 -15.39 -16.37 -11.93
N LEU A 34 -16.01 -16.23 -10.76
CA LEU A 34 -17.30 -16.86 -10.45
C LEU A 34 -18.43 -16.25 -11.28
N VAL A 35 -18.39 -14.94 -11.52
CA VAL A 35 -19.34 -14.27 -12.42
C VAL A 35 -19.11 -14.71 -13.87
N VAL A 36 -17.85 -14.83 -14.31
CA VAL A 36 -17.52 -15.34 -15.65
C VAL A 36 -18.04 -16.77 -15.85
N ALA A 37 -17.87 -17.66 -14.87
CA ALA A 37 -18.42 -19.02 -14.94
C ALA A 37 -19.94 -19.00 -15.11
N LYS A 38 -20.66 -18.15 -14.34
CA LYS A 38 -22.12 -17.99 -14.49
C LYS A 38 -22.53 -17.44 -15.86
N ILE A 39 -21.75 -16.53 -16.44
CA ILE A 39 -21.99 -16.01 -17.80
C ILE A 39 -21.93 -17.15 -18.82
N VAL A 40 -20.91 -18.02 -18.73
CA VAL A 40 -20.74 -19.14 -19.66
C VAL A 40 -21.83 -20.19 -19.46
N ASP A 41 -22.05 -20.62 -18.21
CA ASP A 41 -22.93 -21.75 -17.90
C ASP A 41 -24.42 -21.43 -18.05
N GLN A 42 -24.83 -20.20 -17.76
CA GLN A 42 -26.25 -19.81 -17.73
C GLN A 42 -26.62 -18.80 -18.82
N GLY A 43 -25.69 -17.92 -19.20
CA GLY A 43 -25.92 -16.95 -20.28
C GLY A 43 -25.73 -17.59 -21.64
N ILE A 44 -24.50 -18.02 -21.94
CA ILE A 44 -24.14 -18.53 -23.27
C ILE A 44 -24.85 -19.86 -23.57
N ARG A 45 -24.86 -20.80 -22.61
CA ARG A 45 -25.49 -22.12 -22.79
C ARG A 45 -27.00 -22.05 -23.03
N ASN A 46 -27.71 -21.09 -22.42
CA ASN A 46 -29.15 -20.92 -22.60
C ASN A 46 -29.51 -19.89 -23.69
N GLY A 47 -28.52 -19.25 -24.32
CA GLY A 47 -28.73 -18.19 -25.32
C GLY A 47 -29.34 -16.89 -24.76
N ASP A 48 -29.28 -16.68 -23.44
CA ASP A 48 -29.86 -15.49 -22.80
C ASP A 48 -28.86 -14.32 -22.82
N THR A 49 -28.92 -13.56 -23.90
CA THR A 49 -28.11 -12.34 -24.08
C THR A 49 -28.44 -11.26 -23.06
N GLY A 50 -29.67 -11.21 -22.54
CA GLY A 50 -30.08 -10.27 -21.50
C GLY A 50 -29.39 -10.55 -20.16
N TYR A 51 -29.25 -11.84 -19.81
CA TYR A 51 -28.50 -12.26 -18.62
C TYR A 51 -27.01 -11.95 -18.75
N VAL A 52 -26.40 -12.19 -19.91
CA VAL A 52 -24.99 -11.88 -20.17
C VAL A 52 -24.71 -10.39 -19.96
N VAL A 53 -25.52 -9.50 -20.55
CA VAL A 53 -25.34 -8.04 -20.42
C VAL A 53 -25.48 -7.59 -18.95
N LYS A 54 -26.44 -8.13 -18.20
CA LYS A 54 -26.59 -7.85 -16.76
C LYS A 54 -25.35 -8.28 -15.97
N MET A 55 -24.82 -9.46 -16.25
CA MET A 55 -23.62 -9.95 -15.54
C MET A 55 -22.36 -9.19 -15.92
N CYS A 56 -22.22 -8.72 -17.17
CA CYS A 56 -21.15 -7.79 -17.55
C CYS A 56 -21.23 -6.48 -16.76
N LEU A 57 -22.43 -5.91 -16.57
CA LEU A 57 -22.61 -4.73 -15.72
C LEU A 57 -22.23 -5.01 -14.26
N VAL A 58 -22.56 -6.19 -13.73
CA VAL A 58 -22.13 -6.59 -12.38
C VAL A 58 -20.61 -6.68 -12.28
N MET A 59 -19.92 -7.21 -13.29
CA MET A 59 -18.45 -7.23 -13.32
C MET A 59 -17.84 -5.83 -13.32
N VAL A 60 -18.41 -4.90 -14.10
CA VAL A 60 -17.97 -3.49 -14.10
C VAL A 60 -18.16 -2.88 -12.72
N ALA A 61 -19.31 -3.10 -12.08
CA ALA A 61 -19.57 -2.61 -10.73
C ALA A 61 -18.57 -3.18 -9.71
N LEU A 62 -18.28 -4.48 -9.76
CA LEU A 62 -17.25 -5.11 -8.92
C LEU A 62 -15.86 -4.51 -9.16
N GLY A 63 -15.50 -4.23 -10.42
CA GLY A 63 -14.24 -3.58 -10.77
C GLY A 63 -14.12 -2.15 -10.21
N VAL A 64 -15.20 -1.36 -10.28
CA VAL A 64 -15.23 -0.01 -9.69
C VAL A 64 -15.09 -0.06 -8.17
N ILE A 65 -15.79 -0.99 -7.51
CA ILE A 65 -15.70 -1.23 -6.06
C ILE A 65 -14.27 -1.64 -5.68
N GLY A 66 -13.68 -2.58 -6.42
CA GLY A 66 -12.29 -3.00 -6.23
C GLY A 66 -11.30 -1.84 -6.37
N LEU A 67 -11.46 -1.01 -7.39
CA LEU A 67 -10.62 0.17 -7.61
C LEU A 67 -10.74 1.18 -6.47
N CYS A 68 -11.95 1.46 -5.96
CA CYS A 68 -12.12 2.32 -4.80
C CYS A 68 -11.36 1.77 -3.58
N MET A 69 -11.42 0.47 -3.34
CA MET A 69 -10.75 -0.19 -2.22
C MET A 69 -9.23 -0.17 -2.38
N ALA A 70 -8.74 -0.37 -3.61
CA ALA A 70 -7.32 -0.27 -3.95
C ALA A 70 -6.76 1.11 -3.65
N VAL A 71 -7.48 2.16 -4.08
CA VAL A 71 -7.08 3.56 -3.84
C VAL A 71 -7.08 3.87 -2.35
N CYS A 72 -8.10 3.43 -1.59
CA CYS A 72 -8.13 3.60 -0.14
C CYS A 72 -6.95 2.88 0.55
N ALA A 73 -6.68 1.62 0.18
CA ALA A 73 -5.55 0.86 0.72
C ALA A 73 -4.22 1.55 0.43
N GLN A 74 -4.02 2.01 -0.81
CA GLN A 74 -2.81 2.72 -1.23
C GLN A 74 -2.64 4.05 -0.48
N TYR A 75 -3.73 4.79 -0.27
CA TYR A 75 -3.72 6.04 0.48
C TYR A 75 -3.28 5.82 1.94
N PHE A 76 -3.88 4.85 2.64
CA PHE A 76 -3.48 4.54 4.02
C PHE A 76 -2.03 4.07 4.12
N SER A 77 -1.59 3.25 3.15
CA SER A 77 -0.19 2.81 3.05
C SER A 77 0.77 3.99 2.86
N ALA A 78 0.45 4.91 1.94
CA ALA A 78 1.27 6.09 1.67
C ALA A 78 1.35 7.02 2.89
N VAL A 79 0.23 7.26 3.59
CA VAL A 79 0.22 8.08 4.82
C VAL A 79 1.09 7.46 5.91
N ALA A 80 1.02 6.14 6.09
CA ALA A 80 1.85 5.43 7.07
C ALA A 80 3.34 5.48 6.70
N ALA A 81 3.69 5.24 5.43
CA ALA A 81 5.06 5.27 4.93
C ALA A 81 5.69 6.66 5.07
N VAL A 82 5.01 7.71 4.59
CA VAL A 82 5.52 9.09 4.69
C VAL A 82 5.65 9.54 6.14
N GLY A 83 4.68 9.17 7.00
CA GLY A 83 4.74 9.44 8.43
C GLY A 83 5.94 8.79 9.11
N PHE A 84 6.19 7.51 8.79
CA PHE A 84 7.36 6.76 9.26
C PHE A 84 8.68 7.38 8.78
N SER A 85 8.83 7.62 7.48
CA SER A 85 10.06 8.19 6.90
C SER A 85 10.35 9.59 7.43
N SER A 86 9.31 10.41 7.66
CA SER A 86 9.45 11.75 8.25
C SER A 86 10.02 11.69 9.67
N ARG A 87 9.48 10.81 10.51
CA ARG A 87 9.97 10.64 11.88
C ARG A 87 11.39 10.06 11.92
N LEU A 88 11.66 9.08 11.07
CA LEU A 88 13.01 8.50 10.97
C LEU A 88 14.04 9.56 10.55
N ARG A 89 13.68 10.42 9.58
CA ARG A 89 14.53 11.53 9.14
C ARG A 89 14.79 12.53 10.25
N HIS A 90 13.79 12.85 11.06
CA HIS A 90 13.95 13.78 12.18
C HIS A 90 14.95 13.25 13.22
N VAL A 91 14.80 11.98 13.63
CA VAL A 91 15.69 11.35 14.63
C VAL A 91 17.11 11.18 14.09
N LEU A 92 17.26 10.85 12.80
CA LEU A 92 18.59 10.79 12.18
C LEU A 92 19.24 12.16 12.11
N MET A 93 18.48 13.22 11.82
CA MET A 93 19.03 14.57 11.74
C MET A 93 19.44 15.10 13.11
N GLU A 94 18.64 14.83 14.15
CA GLU A 94 19.02 15.10 15.54
C GLU A 94 20.32 14.38 15.92
N HIS A 95 20.45 13.10 15.56
CA HIS A 95 21.68 12.35 15.83
C HIS A 95 22.90 12.94 15.11
N VAL A 96 22.77 13.29 13.82
CA VAL A 96 23.84 13.90 13.02
C VAL A 96 24.30 15.23 13.62
N LEU A 97 23.38 16.05 14.14
CA LEU A 97 23.72 17.32 14.80
C LEU A 97 24.49 17.14 16.12
N HIS A 98 24.41 15.97 16.74
CA HIS A 98 25.14 15.63 17.97
C HIS A 98 26.50 14.96 17.72
N LEU A 99 26.88 14.66 16.47
CA LEU A 99 28.17 14.06 16.15
C LEU A 99 29.32 15.09 16.27
N SER A 100 30.48 14.62 16.73
CA SER A 100 31.72 15.40 16.71
C SER A 100 32.33 15.46 15.31
N TYR A 101 33.17 16.48 15.05
CA TYR A 101 33.88 16.65 13.77
C TYR A 101 34.70 15.41 13.36
N ASN A 102 35.37 14.74 14.31
CA ASN A 102 36.11 13.50 14.02
C ASN A 102 35.20 12.35 13.54
N GLN A 103 33.96 12.27 14.06
CA GLN A 103 33.00 11.25 13.64
C GLN A 103 32.39 11.57 12.28
N ILE A 104 32.17 12.86 11.99
CA ILE A 104 31.71 13.34 10.69
C ILE A 104 32.76 13.03 9.61
N ASP A 105 34.04 13.28 9.89
CA ASP A 105 35.14 12.99 8.97
C ASP A 105 35.33 11.50 8.72
N GLN A 106 35.15 10.64 9.73
CA GLN A 106 35.21 9.18 9.56
C GLN A 106 34.05 8.62 8.74
N LEU A 107 32.83 9.13 8.94
CA LEU A 107 31.64 8.65 8.25
C LEU A 107 31.51 9.20 6.83
N GLY A 108 32.05 10.40 6.58
CA GLY A 108 31.97 11.09 5.31
C GLY A 108 30.61 11.75 5.08
N THR A 109 30.63 13.04 4.77
CA THR A 109 29.43 13.85 4.51
C THR A 109 28.54 13.26 3.41
N SER A 110 29.13 12.70 2.36
CA SER A 110 28.40 12.07 1.24
C SER A 110 27.56 10.87 1.70
N THR A 111 28.12 10.01 2.55
CA THR A 111 27.42 8.83 3.08
C THR A 111 26.27 9.22 4.00
N MET A 112 26.43 10.29 4.79
CA MET A 112 25.35 10.82 5.61
C MET A 112 24.20 11.34 4.76
N VAL A 113 24.47 12.07 3.67
CA VAL A 113 23.43 12.56 2.75
C VAL A 113 22.66 11.38 2.13
N THR A 114 23.35 10.34 1.67
CA THR A 114 22.69 9.15 1.11
C THR A 114 21.81 8.44 2.14
N ARG A 115 22.30 8.27 3.37
CA ARG A 115 21.54 7.65 4.47
C ARG A 115 20.30 8.48 4.85
N MET A 116 20.37 9.79 4.72
CA MET A 116 19.26 10.70 5.04
C MET A 116 18.22 10.84 3.92
N THR A 117 18.52 10.33 2.73
CA THR A 117 17.67 10.51 1.54
C THR A 117 17.26 9.16 0.97
N SER A 118 18.15 8.51 0.20
CA SER A 118 17.89 7.25 -0.48
C SER A 118 17.51 6.14 0.49
N ASP A 119 18.31 5.93 1.55
CA ASP A 119 18.09 4.80 2.45
C ASP A 119 16.78 4.94 3.25
N ILE A 120 16.39 6.16 3.62
CA ILE A 120 15.09 6.42 4.30
C ILE A 120 13.91 6.18 3.36
N ASN A 121 14.05 6.46 2.07
CA ASN A 121 12.97 6.25 1.11
C ASN A 121 12.83 4.78 0.69
N GLN A 122 13.88 3.97 0.84
CA GLN A 122 13.84 2.53 0.55
C GLN A 122 13.22 1.70 1.68
N VAL A 123 13.19 2.23 2.91
CA VAL A 123 12.65 1.57 4.11
C VAL A 123 11.21 1.96 4.34
#